data_AF-E6SH49-F1
#
_entry.id   AF-E6SH49-F1
#
_cell.length_a   1.000
_cell.length_b   1.000
_cell.length_c   1.000
_cell.angle_alpha   90.00
_cell.angle_beta   90.00
_cell.angle_gamma   90.00
#
_symmetry.space_group_name_H-M   'P 1'
#
loop_
_entity.id
_entity.type
_entity.pdbx_description
1 polymer ?
#
loop_
_entity_poly.entity_id
_entity_poly.type
_entity_poly.pdbx_seq_one_letter_code
_entity_poly.pdbx_strand_id
1 'polypeptide(L)'
;MRTRRQGRRRQPPGRGRRYVMAGIVLAALALPLALAGCGGVRAGGGERAGAVSPGAGQGAGEGGAAAVSSASWIGPLVKIQGTIYLLSDEPPVTEERLAGVIARVERKLDHEQDVQDGDSNFLDAGTPIYALQGVDVAEAVAAEYQGRFVVLRPNLDPGETGTLR
;
A
#
# COMPACT_ATOMS: atom_id res chain seq x y z
N MET A 1 -46.74 -53.39 -13.52
CA MET A 1 -47.74 -53.47 -12.42
C MET A 1 -47.05 -53.11 -11.11
N ARG A 2 -47.63 -52.17 -10.34
CA ARG A 2 -47.26 -51.71 -8.96
C ARG A 2 -45.95 -50.92 -8.82
N THR A 3 -45.82 -49.83 -8.07
CA THR A 3 -46.67 -48.67 -7.72
C THR A 3 -45.74 -47.65 -7.03
N ARG A 4 -46.05 -46.36 -7.20
CA ARG A 4 -45.43 -45.18 -6.59
C ARG A 4 -45.04 -45.31 -5.10
N ARG A 5 -44.02 -44.56 -4.68
CA ARG A 5 -44.13 -43.61 -3.54
C ARG A 5 -43.06 -42.52 -3.56
N GLN A 6 -43.51 -41.31 -3.91
CA GLN A 6 -42.84 -40.05 -3.63
C GLN A 6 -42.76 -39.81 -2.12
N GLY A 7 -41.60 -39.40 -1.63
CA GLY A 7 -41.41 -38.87 -0.28
C GLY A 7 -40.97 -37.40 -0.35
N ARG A 8 -41.94 -36.48 -0.41
CA ARG A 8 -41.74 -35.05 -0.08
C ARG A 8 -41.69 -34.90 1.44
N ARG A 9 -40.64 -34.29 1.99
CA ARG A 9 -40.65 -33.61 3.30
C ARG A 9 -39.79 -32.34 3.19
N ARG A 10 -40.45 -31.21 2.96
CA ARG A 10 -40.82 -30.18 3.96
C ARG A 10 -39.61 -29.34 4.42
N GLN A 11 -39.46 -28.20 3.76
CA GLN A 11 -38.73 -27.02 4.25
C GLN A 11 -39.24 -26.60 5.64
N PRO A 12 -38.37 -26.14 6.55
CA PRO A 12 -38.78 -25.27 7.65
C PRO A 12 -38.85 -23.81 7.18
N PRO A 13 -39.93 -23.06 7.51
CA PRO A 13 -39.93 -21.61 7.42
C PRO A 13 -39.60 -20.97 8.79
N GLY A 14 -38.95 -19.81 8.75
CA GLY A 14 -38.74 -18.94 9.90
C GLY A 14 -37.26 -18.72 10.20
N ARG A 15 -36.76 -17.52 10.45
CA ARG A 15 -37.42 -16.32 10.97
C ARG A 15 -36.75 -15.08 10.38
N GLY A 16 -37.58 -14.10 10.03
CA GLY A 16 -37.11 -12.75 9.75
C GLY A 16 -36.45 -12.14 10.99
N ARG A 17 -35.30 -11.51 10.77
CA ARG A 17 -34.79 -10.47 11.64
C ARG A 17 -34.78 -9.17 10.84
N ARG A 18 -35.84 -8.39 11.06
CA ARG A 18 -35.87 -6.94 10.82
C ARG A 18 -35.66 -6.28 12.17
N TYR A 19 -34.49 -5.67 12.40
CA TYR A 19 -34.25 -4.59 13.37
C TYR A 19 -32.87 -4.02 13.00
N VAL A 20 -32.54 -2.73 13.00
CA VAL A 20 -33.21 -1.45 13.28
C VAL A 20 -32.31 -0.41 12.61
N MET A 21 -32.92 0.53 11.89
CA MET A 21 -32.27 1.79 11.51
C MET A 21 -31.85 2.52 12.78
N ALA A 22 -30.55 2.64 13.02
CA ALA A 22 -30.00 3.62 13.94
C ALA A 22 -29.24 4.65 13.10
N GLY A 23 -29.97 5.68 12.67
CA GLY A 23 -29.36 6.95 12.32
C GLY A 23 -28.88 7.63 13.59
N ILE A 24 -27.80 8.41 13.47
CA ILE A 24 -27.31 9.52 14.32
C ILE A 24 -25.87 9.76 13.82
N VAL A 25 -25.32 10.95 13.58
CA VAL A 25 -25.76 12.35 13.52
C VAL A 25 -24.62 13.06 12.76
N LEU A 26 -24.97 14.05 11.93
CA LEU A 26 -24.02 15.01 11.36
C LEU A 26 -23.15 15.66 12.45
N ALA A 27 -21.84 15.74 12.21
CA ALA A 27 -21.03 16.82 12.76
C ALA A 27 -20.13 17.36 11.64
N ALA A 28 -20.69 18.30 10.88
CA ALA A 28 -19.92 19.21 10.05
C ALA A 28 -19.25 20.23 10.97
N LEU A 29 -17.92 20.20 11.04
CA LEU A 29 -17.12 21.27 11.62
C LEU A 29 -16.28 21.88 10.50
N ALA A 30 -16.89 22.85 9.83
CA ALA A 30 -16.19 23.81 9.00
C ALA A 30 -15.50 24.83 9.91
N LEU A 31 -14.19 24.99 9.74
CA LEU A 31 -13.44 26.14 10.23
C LEU A 31 -12.81 26.85 9.01
N PRO A 32 -13.30 28.05 8.62
CA PRO A 32 -12.57 28.93 7.73
C PRO A 32 -12.27 30.26 8.43
N LEU A 33 -11.01 30.66 8.54
CA LEU A 33 -10.55 32.06 8.74
C LEU A 33 -9.02 32.07 8.52
N ALA A 34 -8.51 32.47 7.36
CA ALA A 34 -8.34 33.84 6.82
C ALA A 34 -7.13 34.57 7.40
N LEU A 35 -6.15 34.89 6.54
CA LEU A 35 -5.28 36.09 6.53
C LEU A 35 -4.44 35.99 5.24
N ALA A 36 -4.81 36.66 4.15
CA ALA A 36 -4.51 38.07 3.88
C ALA A 36 -3.00 38.37 3.95
N GLY A 37 -2.36 38.35 2.79
CA GLY A 37 -1.00 38.81 2.56
C GLY A 37 -0.89 39.42 1.17
N CYS A 38 -1.52 40.58 0.96
CA CYS A 38 -1.30 41.45 -0.17
C CYS A 38 0.00 42.24 0.03
N GLY A 39 0.86 42.28 -0.98
CA GLY A 39 1.99 43.19 -1.06
C GLY A 39 3.09 42.59 -1.93
N GLY A 40 3.55 43.18 -3.02
CA GLY A 40 3.23 44.48 -3.62
C GLY A 40 3.86 44.53 -5.01
N VAL A 41 3.26 45.35 -5.86
CA VAL A 41 3.75 45.73 -7.18
C VAL A 41 5.07 46.48 -7.04
N ARG A 42 6.07 46.14 -7.86
CA ARG A 42 7.08 47.12 -8.31
C ARG A 42 7.33 46.95 -9.80
N ALA A 43 7.04 48.04 -10.51
CA ALA A 43 7.22 48.23 -11.93
C ALA A 43 8.64 48.72 -12.25
N GLY A 44 9.07 48.46 -13.50
CA GLY A 44 10.28 48.96 -14.17
C GLY A 44 11.07 47.79 -14.74
N GLY A 45 11.29 47.60 -16.04
CA GLY A 45 11.20 48.49 -17.20
C GLY A 45 12.52 48.38 -17.98
N GLY A 46 12.50 47.81 -19.20
CA GLY A 46 13.64 47.70 -20.14
C GLY A 46 14.66 46.61 -19.77
N GLU A 47 15.29 45.84 -20.65
CA GLU A 47 15.56 45.96 -22.08
C GLU A 47 15.80 44.56 -22.69
N ARG A 48 15.66 44.45 -24.01
CA ARG A 48 15.82 43.22 -24.79
C ARG A 48 17.30 42.84 -24.99
N ALA A 49 17.45 41.54 -25.30
CA ALA A 49 18.47 40.90 -26.14
C ALA A 49 19.74 40.39 -25.43
N GLY A 50 19.95 39.08 -25.57
CA GLY A 50 21.20 38.41 -25.23
C GLY A 50 21.05 36.91 -25.37
N ALA A 51 21.75 36.34 -26.34
CA ALA A 51 21.58 34.99 -26.83
C ALA A 51 21.89 33.89 -25.80
N VAL A 52 21.21 32.76 -25.98
CA VAL A 52 21.57 31.46 -25.40
C VAL A 52 23.00 31.09 -25.78
N SER A 53 23.82 30.87 -24.75
CA SER A 53 25.01 30.02 -24.80
C SER A 53 25.12 29.31 -23.46
N PRO A 54 24.87 28.00 -23.37
CA PRO A 54 25.29 27.24 -22.20
C PRO A 54 26.80 26.95 -22.36
N GLY A 55 27.61 27.92 -21.96
CA GLY A 55 29.02 27.72 -21.65
C GLY A 55 29.13 27.13 -20.25
N ALA A 56 29.93 26.06 -20.13
CA ALA A 56 30.26 25.39 -18.89
C ALA A 56 30.72 26.36 -17.80
N GLY A 57 30.16 26.20 -16.60
CA GLY A 57 30.56 26.92 -15.40
C GLY A 57 30.37 26.03 -14.19
N GLN A 58 31.47 25.47 -13.70
CA GLN A 58 31.59 24.84 -12.38
C GLN A 58 31.11 25.82 -11.30
N GLY A 59 30.14 25.38 -10.52
CA GLY A 59 29.78 25.96 -9.24
C GLY A 59 29.82 24.85 -8.19
N ALA A 60 30.94 24.76 -7.47
CA ALA A 60 30.97 24.09 -6.18
C ALA A 60 30.18 24.97 -5.20
N GLY A 61 29.00 24.50 -4.79
CA GLY A 61 28.15 25.12 -3.79
C GLY A 61 27.74 24.08 -2.76
N GLU A 62 28.06 24.36 -1.50
CA GLU A 62 27.77 23.55 -0.33
C GLU A 62 26.25 23.34 -0.13
N GLY A 63 25.90 22.13 0.34
CA GLY A 63 24.63 21.84 1.02
C GLY A 63 23.44 21.50 0.13
N GLY A 64 23.28 20.24 -0.27
CA GLY A 64 22.06 19.80 -0.94
C GLY A 64 22.03 18.32 -1.29
N ALA A 65 21.23 17.56 -0.53
CA ALA A 65 20.72 16.23 -0.80
C ALA A 65 21.72 15.09 -1.06
N ALA A 66 22.12 14.37 -0.01
CA ALA A 66 22.33 12.94 -0.15
C ALA A 66 20.96 12.24 -0.19
N ALA A 67 20.26 12.32 -1.32
CA ALA A 67 19.08 11.51 -1.57
C ALA A 67 19.44 10.51 -2.66
N VAL A 68 19.95 9.35 -2.24
CA VAL A 68 19.99 8.18 -3.11
C VAL A 68 19.46 7.01 -2.30
N SER A 69 18.22 6.62 -2.59
CA SER A 69 17.69 5.30 -2.24
C SER A 69 17.00 4.76 -3.48
N SER A 70 17.68 3.85 -4.17
CA SER A 70 17.05 2.93 -5.11
C SER A 70 16.86 1.63 -4.32
N ALA A 71 15.79 1.58 -3.53
CA ALA A 71 15.27 0.32 -2.98
C ALA A 71 14.28 -0.33 -3.96
N SER A 72 14.20 0.18 -5.19
CA SER A 72 13.07 0.00 -6.10
C SER A 72 12.82 -1.45 -6.46
N TRP A 73 13.80 -2.36 -6.31
CA TRP A 73 13.64 -3.80 -6.56
C TRP A 73 14.67 -4.68 -5.82
N ILE A 74 14.89 -4.45 -4.53
CA ILE A 74 15.84 -5.24 -3.72
C ILE A 74 15.46 -6.73 -3.55
N GLY A 75 14.28 -7.13 -4.02
CA GLY A 75 13.76 -8.48 -3.95
C GLY A 75 12.24 -8.51 -4.14
N PRO A 76 11.60 -9.66 -3.87
CA PRO A 76 10.14 -9.77 -3.87
C PRO A 76 9.55 -8.90 -2.76
N LEU A 77 8.81 -7.87 -3.14
CA LEU A 77 8.28 -6.85 -2.24
C LEU A 77 6.81 -6.51 -2.49
N VAL A 78 6.18 -5.94 -1.46
CA VAL A 78 4.87 -5.28 -1.52
C VAL A 78 4.91 -4.04 -0.63
N LYS A 79 4.31 -2.94 -1.07
CA LYS A 79 4.23 -1.71 -0.26
C LYS A 79 2.82 -1.53 0.27
N ILE A 80 2.70 -1.34 1.58
CA ILE A 80 1.43 -1.24 2.29
C ILE A 80 1.52 -0.05 3.25
N GLN A 81 0.66 0.95 3.06
CA GLN A 81 0.55 2.13 3.94
C GLN A 81 1.90 2.77 4.29
N GLY A 82 2.73 3.04 3.28
CA GLY A 82 4.04 3.65 3.42
C GLY A 82 5.17 2.69 3.82
N THR A 83 4.88 1.43 4.15
CA THR A 83 5.87 0.43 4.57
C THR A 83 6.15 -0.57 3.45
N ILE A 84 7.43 -0.80 3.14
CA ILE A 84 7.84 -1.85 2.20
C ILE A 84 8.01 -3.13 3.00
N TYR A 85 7.27 -4.17 2.63
CA TYR A 85 7.43 -5.52 3.14
C TYR A 85 8.17 -6.37 2.10
N LEU A 86 9.15 -7.13 2.55
CA LEU A 86 9.92 -8.08 1.75
C LEU A 86 9.48 -9.49 2.08
N LEU A 87 9.57 -10.38 1.09
CA LEU A 87 9.45 -11.82 1.32
C LEU A 87 10.53 -12.29 2.30
N SER A 88 10.12 -12.91 3.41
CA SER A 88 11.00 -13.50 4.40
C SER A 88 11.46 -14.89 3.98
N ASP A 89 12.63 -15.32 4.45
CA ASP A 89 13.14 -16.69 4.34
C ASP A 89 12.48 -17.65 5.35
N GLU A 90 11.59 -17.15 6.20
CA GLU A 90 10.82 -17.97 7.14
C GLU A 90 9.98 -19.03 6.41
N PRO A 91 9.80 -20.22 7.00
CA PRO A 91 8.91 -21.23 6.45
C PRO A 91 7.49 -20.69 6.24
N PRO A 92 6.78 -21.12 5.17
CA PRO A 92 5.39 -20.76 4.99
C PRO A 92 4.53 -21.13 6.19
N VAL A 93 3.58 -20.27 6.53
CA VAL A 93 2.61 -20.50 7.59
C VAL A 93 1.40 -21.26 7.07
N THR A 94 0.63 -21.85 7.98
CA THR A 94 -0.64 -22.50 7.67
C THR A 94 -1.81 -21.53 7.82
N GLU A 95 -2.97 -21.87 7.26
CA GLU A 95 -4.16 -21.00 7.28
C GLU A 95 -4.62 -20.67 8.72
N GLU A 96 -4.40 -21.58 9.67
CA GLU A 96 -4.79 -21.37 11.08
C GLU A 96 -4.00 -20.25 11.76
N ARG A 97 -2.87 -19.81 11.19
CA ARG A 97 -2.08 -18.68 11.70
C ARG A 97 -2.59 -17.32 11.21
N LEU A 98 -3.54 -17.29 10.28
CA LEU A 98 -4.07 -16.05 9.71
C LEU A 98 -5.16 -15.48 10.63
N ALA A 99 -5.12 -14.17 10.85
CA ALA A 99 -6.11 -13.45 11.66
C ALA A 99 -7.21 -12.78 10.81
N GLY A 100 -6.94 -12.52 9.53
CA GLY A 100 -7.89 -11.91 8.60
C GLY A 100 -7.19 -11.05 7.54
N VAL A 101 -7.92 -10.69 6.48
CA VAL A 101 -7.41 -9.83 5.40
C VAL A 101 -7.39 -8.38 5.86
N ILE A 102 -6.24 -7.72 5.72
CA ILE A 102 -6.02 -6.31 6.10
C ILE A 102 -5.83 -5.38 4.90
N ALA A 103 -5.38 -5.93 3.76
CA ALA A 103 -5.17 -5.20 2.52
C ALA A 103 -5.29 -6.15 1.32
N ARG A 104 -5.28 -5.58 0.12
CA ARG A 104 -5.15 -6.32 -1.13
C ARG A 104 -4.12 -5.64 -2.00
N VAL A 105 -3.36 -6.42 -2.76
CA VAL A 105 -2.48 -5.88 -3.81
C VAL A 105 -3.35 -5.19 -4.85
N GLU A 106 -3.08 -3.93 -5.14
CA GLU A 106 -3.82 -3.15 -6.13
C GLU A 106 -3.25 -3.37 -7.53
N ARG A 107 -1.93 -3.45 -7.63
CA ARG A 107 -1.23 -3.57 -8.90
C ARG A 107 0.04 -4.40 -8.77
N LYS A 108 0.28 -5.25 -9.76
CA LYS A 108 1.56 -5.93 -9.96
C LYS A 108 2.43 -5.09 -10.89
N LEU A 109 3.65 -4.81 -10.47
CA LEU A 109 4.68 -4.15 -11.26
C LEU A 109 5.47 -5.21 -12.03
N ASP A 110 5.67 -5.00 -13.32
CA ASP A 110 6.39 -5.88 -14.24
C ASP A 110 7.78 -5.33 -14.65
N HIS A 111 8.07 -4.07 -14.32
CA HIS A 111 9.36 -3.42 -14.52
C HIS A 111 9.73 -2.52 -13.34
N GLU A 112 11.02 -2.18 -13.22
CA GLU A 112 11.54 -1.38 -12.12
C GLU A 112 11.00 0.05 -12.22
N GLN A 113 10.38 0.51 -11.13
CA GLN A 113 9.85 1.86 -11.00
C GLN A 113 9.62 2.20 -9.53
N ASP A 114 9.26 3.45 -9.27
CA ASP A 114 8.85 3.89 -7.93
C ASP A 114 7.62 3.11 -7.44
N VAL A 115 7.78 2.45 -6.30
CA VAL A 115 6.74 1.61 -5.69
C VAL A 115 5.78 2.47 -4.88
N GLN A 116 4.49 2.39 -5.20
CA GLN A 116 3.40 3.07 -4.49
C GLN A 116 2.67 2.13 -3.54
N ASP A 117 1.88 2.67 -2.62
CA ASP A 117 1.06 1.83 -1.73
C ASP A 117 0.11 0.96 -2.55
N GLY A 118 0.01 -0.32 -2.21
CA GLY A 118 -0.75 -1.31 -2.96
C GLY A 118 0.02 -1.98 -4.10
N ASP A 119 1.23 -1.51 -4.44
CA ASP A 119 2.07 -2.15 -5.46
C ASP A 119 2.82 -3.36 -4.90
N SER A 120 2.95 -4.40 -5.72
CA SER A 120 3.89 -5.53 -5.52
C SER A 120 4.62 -5.84 -6.81
N ASN A 121 5.87 -6.31 -6.74
CA ASN A 121 6.61 -6.79 -7.92
C ASN A 121 6.57 -8.32 -8.10
N PHE A 122 5.88 -9.06 -7.23
CA PHE A 122 5.83 -10.53 -7.30
C PHE A 122 4.42 -11.10 -7.11
N LEU A 123 3.59 -10.48 -6.27
CA LEU A 123 2.19 -10.87 -6.06
C LEU A 123 1.30 -10.29 -7.15
N ASP A 124 0.32 -11.07 -7.59
CA ASP A 124 -0.67 -10.62 -8.56
C ASP A 124 -1.67 -9.63 -7.94
N ALA A 125 -2.22 -8.75 -8.77
CA ALA A 125 -3.28 -7.83 -8.34
C ALA A 125 -4.48 -8.59 -7.78
N GLY A 126 -5.06 -8.08 -6.71
CA GLY A 126 -6.16 -8.70 -5.97
C GLY A 126 -5.72 -9.68 -4.87
N THR A 127 -4.45 -10.08 -4.83
CA THR A 127 -3.90 -10.97 -3.79
C THR A 127 -4.19 -10.40 -2.39
N PRO A 128 -4.85 -11.15 -1.50
CA PRO A 128 -5.10 -10.68 -0.14
C PRO A 128 -3.82 -10.67 0.69
N ILE A 129 -3.67 -9.63 1.51
CA ILE A 129 -2.65 -9.55 2.56
C ILE A 129 -3.34 -9.80 3.90
N TYR A 130 -2.78 -10.71 4.69
CA TYR A 130 -3.33 -11.19 5.94
C TYR A 130 -2.51 -10.69 7.13
N ALA A 131 -3.20 -10.31 8.21
CA ALA A 131 -2.57 -10.23 9.53
C ALA A 131 -2.29 -11.63 10.07
N LEU A 132 -1.25 -11.76 10.89
CA LEU A 132 -0.90 -12.99 11.59
C LEU A 132 -1.43 -12.96 13.03
N GLN A 133 -1.87 -14.12 13.53
CA GLN A 133 -2.37 -14.22 14.91
C GLN A 133 -1.27 -13.91 15.92
N GLY A 134 -1.53 -12.95 16.81
CA GLY A 134 -0.62 -12.58 17.89
C GLY A 134 0.65 -11.84 17.43
N VAL A 135 0.71 -11.39 16.18
CA VAL A 135 1.85 -10.63 15.63
C VAL A 135 1.32 -9.27 15.17
N ASP A 136 2.05 -8.20 15.51
CA ASP A 136 1.68 -6.86 15.05
C ASP A 136 1.90 -6.74 13.53
N VAL A 137 1.02 -6.01 12.84
CA VAL A 137 1.14 -5.79 11.39
C VAL A 137 2.46 -5.10 11.05
N ALA A 138 2.94 -4.21 11.91
CA ALA A 138 4.23 -3.55 11.77
C ALA A 138 5.42 -4.50 11.93
N GLU A 139 5.24 -5.73 12.41
CA GLU A 139 6.29 -6.73 12.54
C GLU A 139 6.26 -7.78 11.43
N ALA A 140 5.07 -8.23 11.03
CA ALA A 140 4.90 -9.18 9.93
C ALA A 140 3.46 -9.24 9.41
N VAL A 141 3.35 -9.59 8.12
CA VAL A 141 2.10 -9.94 7.46
C VAL A 141 2.28 -11.22 6.66
N ALA A 142 1.20 -11.78 6.09
CA ALA A 142 1.29 -12.93 5.20
C ALA A 142 0.52 -12.70 3.90
N ALA A 143 0.92 -13.39 2.83
CA ALA A 143 0.21 -13.41 1.55
C ALA A 143 0.29 -14.80 0.93
N GLU A 144 -0.67 -15.14 0.08
CA GLU A 144 -0.57 -16.36 -0.72
C GLU A 144 0.38 -16.14 -1.89
N TYR A 145 1.39 -17.00 -2.00
CA TYR A 145 2.32 -17.02 -3.12
C TYR A 145 2.65 -18.47 -3.49
N GLN A 146 2.47 -18.82 -4.77
CA GLN A 146 2.68 -20.19 -5.28
C GLN A 146 1.93 -21.28 -4.47
N GLY A 147 0.71 -20.99 -4.02
CA GLY A 147 -0.15 -21.91 -3.27
C GLY A 147 0.25 -22.12 -1.81
N ARG A 148 1.06 -21.23 -1.23
CA ARG A 148 1.49 -21.27 0.19
C ARG A 148 1.37 -19.88 0.81
N PHE A 149 1.08 -19.81 2.11
CA PHE A 149 1.08 -18.53 2.83
C PHE A 149 2.49 -18.18 3.27
N VAL A 150 3.12 -17.24 2.57
CA VAL A 150 4.48 -16.77 2.86
C VAL A 150 4.44 -15.60 3.85
N VAL A 151 5.48 -15.47 4.67
CA VAL A 151 5.63 -14.36 5.63
C VAL A 151 6.35 -13.20 4.94
N LEU A 152 5.84 -11.99 5.14
CA LEU A 152 6.45 -10.76 4.67
C LEU A 152 6.84 -9.91 5.89
N ARG A 153 8.08 -9.41 5.90
CA ARG A 153 8.63 -8.60 6.99
C ARG A 153 8.91 -7.19 6.48
N PRO A 154 8.67 -6.14 7.29
CA PRO A 154 9.04 -4.78 6.92
C PRO A 154 10.55 -4.69 6.66
N ASN A 155 10.94 -3.91 5.66
CA ASN A 155 12.33 -3.53 5.43
C ASN A 155 12.73 -2.48 6.47
N LEU A 156 13.18 -2.92 7.65
CA LEU A 156 13.48 -2.05 8.79
C LEU A 156 14.91 -1.50 8.79
N ASP A 157 15.78 -1.92 7.86
CA ASP A 157 17.17 -1.50 7.82
C ASP A 157 17.54 -0.73 6.55
N PRO A 158 17.20 0.56 6.44
CA PRO A 158 17.90 1.46 5.53
C PRO A 158 19.33 1.69 6.08
N GLY A 159 20.24 0.72 5.93
CA GLY A 159 21.62 0.86 6.37
C GLY A 159 22.42 -0.42 6.58
N GLU A 160 21.80 -1.59 6.72
CA GLU A 160 22.55 -2.85 6.73
C GLU A 160 22.86 -3.30 5.30
N THR A 161 24.11 -3.11 4.87
CA THR A 161 24.65 -3.80 3.69
C THR A 161 24.78 -5.29 4.01
N GLY A 162 23.70 -6.04 3.85
CA GLY A 162 23.74 -7.49 3.79
C GLY A 162 24.54 -7.92 2.55
N THR A 163 25.61 -8.69 2.76
CA THR A 163 26.32 -9.31 1.63
C THR A 163 25.49 -10.47 1.14
N LEU A 164 24.88 -10.34 -0.05
CA LEU A 164 24.26 -11.46 -0.76
C LEU A 164 25.34 -12.54 -0.98
N ARG A 165 25.12 -13.75 -0.47
CA ARG A 165 25.96 -14.92 -0.72
C ARG A 165 25.32 -15.84 -1.75
#